data_AF-A0A1I2J0G4-F1
#
_entry.id   AF-A0A1I2J0G4-F1
#
_cell.length_a   1.000
_cell.length_b   1.000
_cell.length_c   1.000
_cell.angle_alpha   90.00
_cell.angle_beta   90.00
_cell.angle_gamma   90.00
#
_symmetry.space_group_name_H-M   'P 1'
#
loop_
_entity.id
_entity.type
_entity.pdbx_description
1 polymer ?
#
loop_
_entity_poly.entity_id
_entity_poly.type
_entity_poly.pdbx_seq_one_letter_code
_entity_poly.pdbx_strand_id
1 'polypeptide(L)'
;MSESDRDETERRRRARFIDALTAHTRQPGEHSRLGTRVAGATAVLALAAGATLGLGAWRSYQSDEHDKKQELAARQAAAYSNITASASAASPTPTPKATTTRPKPEKKPVPHTTSPKPRITHTAAPPKKKKAADPDSQKPKDLTAHNRKVVLWNALSGQCADIPYYGPGKLGLAIEQFTCDTTDADNQRWNMTVQVRGGGPGGSDLVQFANTKDGLCIDLPERGPQPGGTDLSEANCTGTEADNQLWWFASAGDGTVWIRNYASNHQCLRVEGSDKKAAAARLDIGTCAAKDDTRWLVVTVK
;
A
#
# COMPACT_ATOMS: atom_id res chain seq x y z
N MET A 1 -28.10 -39.44 1.62
CA MET A 1 -27.98 -38.80 0.28
C MET A 1 -26.52 -38.81 -0.07
N SER A 2 -26.14 -39.52 -1.14
CA SER A 2 -24.77 -39.54 -1.63
C SER A 2 -24.43 -38.22 -2.32
N GLU A 3 -23.14 -37.95 -2.53
CA GLU A 3 -22.70 -36.78 -3.31
C GLU A 3 -23.28 -36.80 -4.74
N SER A 4 -23.48 -38.00 -5.30
CA SER A 4 -24.15 -38.16 -6.59
C SER A 4 -25.61 -37.67 -6.58
N ASP A 5 -26.34 -37.85 -5.47
CA ASP A 5 -27.71 -37.37 -5.35
C ASP A 5 -27.77 -35.84 -5.31
N ARG A 6 -26.79 -35.21 -4.65
CA ARG A 6 -26.68 -33.74 -4.55
C ARG A 6 -26.37 -33.11 -5.90
N ASP A 7 -25.42 -33.69 -6.63
CA ASP A 7 -25.08 -33.25 -7.99
C ASP A 7 -26.27 -33.37 -8.93
N GLU A 8 -27.03 -34.46 -8.84
CA GLU A 8 -28.20 -34.65 -9.68
C GLU A 8 -29.35 -33.69 -9.31
N THR A 9 -29.53 -33.38 -8.02
CA THR A 9 -30.50 -32.35 -7.61
C THR A 9 -30.10 -30.97 -8.11
N GLU A 10 -28.81 -30.64 -8.08
CA GLU A 10 -28.32 -29.36 -8.56
C GLU A 10 -28.45 -29.23 -10.09
N ARG A 11 -28.13 -30.30 -10.84
CA ARG A 11 -28.37 -30.35 -12.29
C ARG A 11 -29.83 -30.15 -12.65
N ARG A 12 -30.75 -30.82 -11.93
CA ARG A 12 -32.20 -30.65 -12.14
C ARG A 12 -32.66 -29.23 -11.81
N ARG A 13 -32.08 -28.59 -10.78
CA ARG A 13 -32.40 -27.21 -10.41
C ARG A 13 -31.95 -26.21 -11.48
N ARG A 14 -30.76 -26.39 -12.05
CA ARG A 14 -30.24 -25.57 -13.15
C ARG A 14 -31.08 -25.74 -14.43
N ALA A 15 -31.49 -26.96 -14.75
CA ALA A 15 -32.36 -27.23 -15.90
C ALA A 15 -33.71 -26.50 -15.79
N ARG A 16 -34.34 -26.53 -14.61
CA ARG A 16 -35.60 -25.81 -14.35
C ARG A 16 -35.45 -24.29 -14.43
N PHE A 17 -34.30 -23.76 -14.00
CA PHE A 17 -34.02 -22.33 -14.08
C PHE A 17 -33.90 -21.84 -15.54
N ILE A 18 -33.23 -22.61 -16.39
CA ILE A 18 -33.12 -22.30 -17.84
C ILE A 18 -34.49 -22.41 -18.54
N ASP A 19 -35.28 -23.41 -18.19
CA ASP A 19 -36.61 -23.59 -18.77
C ASP A 19 -37.55 -22.41 -18.40
N ALA A 20 -37.48 -21.93 -17.15
CA ALA A 20 -38.22 -20.75 -16.70
C ALA A 20 -37.80 -19.46 -17.42
N LEU A 21 -36.50 -19.26 -17.67
CA LEU A 21 -36.00 -18.12 -18.44
C LEU A 21 -36.48 -18.15 -19.89
N THR A 22 -36.57 -19.35 -20.48
CA THR A 22 -36.98 -19.52 -21.88
C THR A 22 -38.49 -19.34 -22.02
N ALA A 23 -39.28 -19.77 -21.04
CA ALA A 23 -40.73 -19.60 -21.02
C ALA A 23 -41.15 -18.11 -21.03
N HIS A 24 -40.38 -17.22 -20.41
CA HIS A 24 -40.66 -15.77 -20.38
C HIS A 24 -40.44 -15.04 -21.73
N THR A 25 -39.85 -15.71 -22.73
CA THR A 25 -39.64 -15.12 -24.07
C THR A 25 -40.75 -15.46 -25.08
N ARG A 26 -41.74 -16.27 -24.71
CA ARG A 26 -42.92 -16.53 -25.56
C ARG A 26 -43.99 -15.46 -25.30
N GLN A 27 -44.15 -14.54 -26.25
CA GLN A 27 -45.30 -13.63 -26.24
C GLN A 27 -46.61 -14.42 -26.48
N PRO A 28 -47.68 -14.15 -25.72
CA PRO A 28 -49.01 -14.70 -26.01
C PRO A 28 -49.63 -13.91 -27.16
N GLY A 29 -49.82 -14.53 -28.33
CA GLY A 29 -50.62 -13.90 -29.40
C GLY A 29 -50.42 -14.33 -30.85
N GLU A 30 -49.46 -15.18 -31.22
CA GLU A 30 -49.33 -15.57 -32.64
C GLU A 30 -50.18 -16.80 -32.98
N HIS A 31 -51.37 -16.54 -33.51
CA HIS A 31 -52.17 -17.51 -34.23
C HIS A 31 -51.53 -17.88 -35.58
N SER A 32 -51.52 -19.19 -35.85
CA SER A 32 -51.14 -19.84 -37.11
C SER A 32 -51.61 -19.11 -38.37
N ARG A 33 -50.66 -18.78 -39.25
CA ARG A 33 -50.88 -18.89 -40.70
C ARG A 33 -49.93 -19.92 -41.29
N LEU A 34 -50.52 -21.04 -41.68
CA LEU A 34 -49.94 -22.05 -42.56
C LEU A 34 -49.46 -21.39 -43.86
N GLY A 35 -48.18 -21.58 -44.18
CA GLY A 35 -47.56 -21.11 -45.41
C GLY A 35 -46.19 -21.75 -45.61
N THR A 36 -46.23 -23.01 -46.03
CA THR A 36 -45.24 -23.75 -46.83
C THR A 36 -43.77 -23.82 -46.36
N ARG A 37 -43.33 -25.07 -46.24
CA ARG A 37 -42.07 -25.59 -45.75
C ARG A 37 -40.84 -25.29 -46.63
N VAL A 38 -39.69 -25.49 -45.99
CA VAL A 38 -38.37 -25.86 -46.51
C VAL A 38 -37.44 -24.71 -46.91
N ALA A 39 -36.61 -24.27 -45.97
CA ALA A 39 -35.20 -23.99 -46.21
C ALA A 39 -34.42 -23.86 -44.89
N GLY A 40 -33.34 -24.63 -44.76
CA GLY A 40 -32.15 -24.16 -44.04
C GLY A 40 -32.12 -24.31 -42.53
N ALA A 41 -32.08 -25.54 -42.04
CA ALA A 41 -31.36 -25.84 -40.81
C ALA A 41 -29.86 -25.57 -41.02
N THR A 42 -29.38 -24.37 -40.70
CA THR A 42 -27.93 -24.01 -40.66
C THR A 42 -27.70 -22.76 -39.81
N ALA A 43 -28.12 -22.76 -38.54
CA ALA A 43 -27.75 -21.68 -37.61
C ALA A 43 -27.77 -22.07 -36.11
N VAL A 44 -27.50 -23.33 -35.76
CA VAL A 44 -27.38 -23.73 -34.33
C VAL A 44 -26.03 -24.41 -34.02
N LEU A 45 -25.13 -24.56 -34.99
CA LEU A 45 -23.78 -25.12 -34.80
C LEU A 45 -22.66 -24.06 -34.79
N ALA A 46 -22.98 -22.79 -34.49
CA ALA A 46 -21.97 -21.72 -34.34
C ALA A 46 -21.89 -21.12 -32.92
N LEU A 47 -22.71 -21.57 -31.96
CA LEU A 47 -22.65 -21.10 -30.56
C LEU A 47 -21.97 -22.10 -29.60
N ALA A 48 -21.69 -23.33 -30.03
CA ALA A 48 -20.95 -24.30 -29.23
C ALA A 48 -19.41 -24.14 -29.32
N ALA A 49 -18.89 -23.46 -30.35
CA ALA A 49 -17.45 -23.19 -30.50
C ALA A 49 -17.01 -21.86 -29.87
N GLY A 50 -17.93 -20.90 -29.66
CA GLY A 50 -17.63 -19.62 -29.01
C GLY A 50 -17.51 -19.71 -27.49
N ALA A 51 -18.21 -20.65 -26.86
CA ALA A 51 -18.18 -20.83 -25.40
C ALA A 51 -16.91 -21.53 -24.89
N THR A 52 -16.26 -22.37 -25.69
CA THR A 52 -15.00 -23.05 -25.30
C THR A 52 -13.79 -22.12 -25.44
N LEU A 53 -13.76 -21.26 -26.46
CA LEU A 53 -12.71 -20.25 -26.62
C LEU A 53 -12.77 -19.16 -25.54
N GLY A 54 -13.98 -18.75 -25.13
CA GLY A 54 -14.15 -17.79 -24.03
C GLY A 54 -13.72 -18.33 -22.66
N LEU A 55 -14.04 -19.60 -22.36
CA LEU A 55 -13.63 -20.23 -21.10
C LEU A 55 -12.14 -20.55 -21.04
N GLY A 56 -11.53 -20.94 -22.17
CA GLY A 56 -10.09 -21.17 -22.26
C GLY A 56 -9.28 -19.89 -22.05
N ALA A 57 -9.67 -18.79 -22.71
CA ALA A 57 -9.05 -17.49 -22.53
C ALA A 57 -9.24 -16.94 -21.10
N TRP A 58 -10.42 -17.12 -20.50
CA TRP A 58 -10.68 -16.72 -19.11
C TRP A 58 -9.83 -17.52 -18.11
N ARG A 59 -9.71 -18.84 -18.28
CA ARG A 59 -8.86 -19.68 -17.41
C ARG A 59 -7.38 -19.37 -17.59
N SER A 60 -6.92 -19.11 -18.81
CA SER A 60 -5.54 -18.68 -19.07
C SER A 60 -5.24 -17.35 -18.38
N TYR A 61 -6.14 -16.37 -18.50
CA TYR A 61 -6.00 -15.08 -17.82
C TYR A 61 -5.96 -15.24 -16.30
N GLN A 62 -6.82 -16.08 -15.72
CA GLN A 62 -6.76 -16.36 -14.28
C GLN A 62 -5.46 -17.06 -13.86
N SER A 63 -4.95 -18.00 -14.68
CA SER A 63 -3.66 -18.66 -14.43
C SER A 63 -2.51 -17.65 -14.43
N ASP A 64 -2.45 -16.77 -15.44
CA ASP A 64 -1.42 -15.74 -15.56
C ASP A 64 -1.43 -14.78 -14.36
N GLU A 65 -2.62 -14.41 -13.86
CA GLU A 65 -2.75 -13.57 -12.67
C GLU A 65 -2.33 -14.31 -11.39
N HIS A 66 -2.61 -15.61 -11.28
CA HIS A 66 -2.12 -16.42 -10.17
C HIS A 66 -0.60 -16.58 -10.19
N ASP A 67 -0.03 -16.83 -11.37
CA ASP A 67 1.42 -16.98 -11.55
C ASP A 67 2.16 -15.69 -11.23
N LYS A 68 1.66 -14.53 -11.68
CA LYS A 68 2.20 -13.22 -11.29
C LYS A 68 2.16 -13.01 -9.79
N LYS A 69 1.03 -13.30 -9.12
CA LYS A 69 0.90 -13.18 -7.66
C LYS A 69 1.88 -14.08 -6.93
N GLN A 70 2.10 -15.30 -7.42
CA GLN A 70 3.07 -16.23 -6.84
C GLN A 70 4.51 -15.76 -7.05
N GLU A 71 4.87 -15.30 -8.24
CA GLU A 71 6.19 -14.78 -8.53
C GLU A 71 6.51 -13.57 -7.66
N LEU A 72 5.57 -12.65 -7.55
CA LEU A 72 5.67 -11.45 -6.75
C LEU A 72 5.75 -11.78 -5.24
N ALA A 73 4.93 -12.71 -4.74
CA ALA A 73 5.03 -13.21 -3.36
C ALA A 73 6.38 -13.89 -3.09
N ALA A 74 6.90 -14.66 -4.05
CA ALA A 74 8.21 -15.28 -3.96
C ALA A 74 9.33 -14.23 -3.95
N ARG A 75 9.22 -13.15 -4.74
CA ARG A 75 10.17 -12.02 -4.72
C ARG A 75 10.19 -11.33 -3.36
N GLN A 76 9.03 -11.06 -2.76
CA GLN A 76 8.94 -10.46 -1.42
C GLN A 76 9.46 -11.43 -0.35
N ALA A 77 9.10 -12.72 -0.42
CA ALA A 77 9.64 -13.75 0.49
C ALA A 77 11.17 -13.89 0.38
N ALA A 78 11.73 -13.76 -0.83
CA ALA A 78 13.17 -13.73 -1.05
C ALA A 78 13.81 -12.48 -0.44
N ALA A 79 13.17 -11.31 -0.56
CA ALA A 79 13.62 -10.08 0.12
C ALA A 79 13.65 -10.26 1.64
N TYR A 80 12.61 -10.83 2.24
CA TYR A 80 12.57 -11.18 3.66
C TYR A 80 13.67 -12.15 4.09
N SER A 81 13.92 -13.18 3.28
CA SER A 81 14.96 -14.17 3.56
C SER A 81 16.35 -13.53 3.59
N ASN A 82 16.60 -12.60 2.67
CA ASN A 82 17.87 -11.86 2.61
C ASN A 82 18.06 -10.93 3.82
N ILE A 83 17.00 -10.25 4.28
CA ILE A 83 17.06 -9.38 5.47
C ILE A 83 17.31 -10.21 6.73
N THR A 84 16.60 -11.32 6.90
CA THR A 84 16.72 -12.18 8.09
C THR A 84 18.09 -12.85 8.16
N ALA A 85 18.64 -13.29 7.02
CA ALA A 85 19.99 -13.83 6.93
C ALA A 85 21.07 -12.78 7.28
N SER A 86 20.87 -11.53 6.85
CA SER A 86 21.79 -10.44 7.15
C SER A 86 21.72 -9.95 8.61
N ALA A 87 20.54 -10.01 9.25
CA ALA A 87 20.38 -9.70 10.67
C ALA A 87 20.99 -10.77 11.58
N SER A 88 21.02 -12.03 11.16
CA SER A 88 21.62 -13.12 11.93
C SER A 88 23.16 -13.07 11.97
N ALA A 89 23.79 -12.35 11.04
CA ALA A 89 25.26 -12.22 10.97
C ALA A 89 25.83 -11.10 11.87
N ALA A 90 25.00 -10.25 12.49
CA ALA A 90 25.45 -9.13 13.31
C ALA A 90 25.11 -9.35 14.79
N SER A 91 25.96 -10.09 15.51
CA SER A 91 25.88 -10.20 16.97
C SER A 91 27.27 -10.02 17.60
N PRO A 92 27.64 -8.82 18.05
CA PRO A 92 28.70 -8.65 19.04
C PRO A 92 28.08 -8.63 20.45
N THR A 93 28.38 -9.66 21.22
CA THR A 93 28.03 -9.80 22.64
C THR A 93 28.69 -8.70 23.47
N PRO A 94 27.96 -7.87 24.25
CA PRO A 94 28.58 -6.97 25.21
C PRO A 94 28.78 -7.69 26.55
N THR A 95 30.02 -7.78 27.02
CA THR A 95 30.33 -8.17 28.41
C THR A 95 30.66 -6.91 29.22
N PRO A 96 30.02 -6.65 30.37
CA PRO A 96 30.24 -5.42 31.14
C PRO A 96 31.29 -5.59 32.24
N LYS A 97 32.20 -4.61 32.40
CA LYS A 97 32.72 -4.26 33.74
C LYS A 97 33.24 -2.83 33.83
N ALA A 98 32.76 -2.15 34.87
CA ALA A 98 32.98 -0.76 35.22
C ALA A 98 34.37 -0.48 35.81
N THR A 99 34.85 0.76 35.70
CA THR A 99 35.64 1.40 36.77
C THR A 99 35.43 2.91 36.79
N THR A 100 35.06 3.40 37.96
CA THR A 100 34.86 4.79 38.39
C THR A 100 36.18 5.56 38.47
N THR A 101 36.21 6.84 38.05
CA THR A 101 36.84 7.98 38.78
C THR A 101 36.73 9.31 38.01
N ARG A 102 36.51 10.40 38.76
CA ARG A 102 36.49 11.85 38.42
C ARG A 102 37.50 12.52 39.40
N PRO A 103 38.12 13.73 39.25
CA PRO A 103 37.78 14.97 38.49
C PRO A 103 38.90 15.75 37.70
N LYS A 104 38.42 16.75 36.92
CA LYS A 104 38.93 18.02 36.28
C LYS A 104 40.22 18.69 36.92
N PRO A 105 41.15 19.42 36.20
CA PRO A 105 40.94 20.79 35.63
C PRO A 105 41.69 21.32 34.37
N GLU A 106 40.92 22.03 33.52
CA GLU A 106 41.07 23.40 32.95
C GLU A 106 42.43 23.96 32.45
N LYS A 107 42.46 24.45 31.18
CA LYS A 107 43.16 25.68 30.73
C LYS A 107 42.71 26.15 29.31
N LYS A 108 42.47 27.47 29.19
CA LYS A 108 42.23 28.34 27.99
C LYS A 108 43.61 28.83 27.38
N PRO A 109 43.70 29.75 26.37
CA PRO A 109 43.13 29.82 25.00
C PRO A 109 44.11 30.34 23.87
N VAL A 110 43.70 30.28 22.57
CA VAL A 110 44.11 31.01 21.30
C VAL A 110 45.60 31.03 20.84
N PRO A 111 46.00 31.39 19.57
CA PRO A 111 45.33 32.18 18.51
C PRO A 111 45.45 31.72 17.01
N HIS A 112 44.72 32.49 16.18
CA HIS A 112 44.57 32.56 14.71
C HIS A 112 45.79 32.33 13.80
N THR A 113 45.53 31.82 12.59
CA THR A 113 46.13 32.38 11.35
C THR A 113 45.22 32.18 10.12
N THR A 114 45.27 33.18 9.26
CA THR A 114 44.46 33.57 8.08
C THR A 114 44.68 32.76 6.78
N SER A 115 43.58 32.55 6.02
CA SER A 115 43.35 32.66 4.53
C SER A 115 44.52 32.50 3.52
N PRO A 116 44.32 31.97 2.28
CA PRO A 116 43.27 32.47 1.36
C PRO A 116 42.59 31.49 0.37
N LYS A 117 41.49 32.01 -0.19
CA LYS A 117 40.57 31.54 -1.24
C LYS A 117 41.24 31.39 -2.63
N PRO A 118 40.70 30.54 -3.52
CA PRO A 118 40.54 30.95 -4.92
C PRO A 118 39.08 30.88 -5.41
N ARG A 119 38.83 31.74 -6.40
CA ARG A 119 37.55 32.11 -7.02
C ARG A 119 37.40 31.38 -8.37
N ILE A 120 36.22 30.78 -8.55
CA ILE A 120 35.39 30.59 -9.75
C ILE A 120 36.10 30.46 -11.12
N THR A 121 35.81 29.35 -11.81
CA THR A 121 35.62 29.35 -13.27
C THR A 121 34.32 28.62 -13.63
N HIS A 122 33.48 29.31 -14.39
CA HIS A 122 32.25 28.80 -15.00
C HIS A 122 32.57 27.92 -16.19
N THR A 123 31.90 26.77 -16.37
CA THR A 123 31.74 26.18 -17.70
C THR A 123 30.44 25.36 -17.82
N ALA A 124 29.64 25.76 -18.81
CA ALA A 124 28.63 25.08 -19.62
C ALA A 124 27.71 24.00 -19.00
N ALA A 125 26.40 24.28 -19.09
CA ALA A 125 25.30 23.37 -18.85
C ALA A 125 25.14 22.30 -19.96
N PRO A 126 24.82 21.03 -19.62
CA PRO A 126 24.27 20.06 -20.55
C PRO A 126 22.74 20.19 -20.69
N PRO A 127 22.14 19.71 -21.79
CA PRO A 127 20.81 20.10 -22.25
C PRO A 127 19.67 19.48 -21.43
N LYS A 128 18.60 20.27 -21.31
CA LYS A 128 17.34 19.97 -20.63
C LYS A 128 16.71 18.68 -21.18
N LYS A 129 16.78 17.60 -20.41
CA LYS A 129 15.85 16.47 -20.56
C LYS A 129 14.47 16.92 -20.08
N LYS A 130 13.46 16.64 -20.90
CA LYS A 130 12.05 17.00 -20.69
C LYS A 130 11.59 16.48 -19.33
N LYS A 131 11.06 17.38 -18.50
CA LYS A 131 10.41 17.12 -17.22
C LYS A 131 9.29 16.11 -17.50
N ALA A 132 9.42 14.89 -16.97
CA ALA A 132 8.27 14.02 -16.81
C ALA A 132 7.24 14.76 -15.95
N ALA A 133 5.95 14.58 -16.25
CA ALA A 133 4.87 15.29 -15.58
C ALA A 133 5.02 15.19 -14.05
N ASP A 134 4.92 16.34 -13.39
CA ASP A 134 4.92 16.48 -11.94
C ASP A 134 3.75 15.65 -11.38
N PRO A 135 3.97 14.65 -10.50
CA PRO A 135 2.88 14.09 -9.73
C PRO A 135 2.36 15.20 -8.82
N ASP A 136 1.16 15.69 -9.16
CA ASP A 136 0.35 16.71 -8.50
C ASP A 136 0.77 17.00 -7.04
N SER A 137 1.39 18.16 -6.81
CA SER A 137 1.77 18.64 -5.49
C SER A 137 0.53 19.01 -4.68
N GLN A 138 -0.15 18.01 -4.10
CA GLN A 138 -1.39 18.21 -3.36
C GLN A 138 -1.11 18.88 -2.02
N LYS A 139 -1.85 19.96 -1.72
CA LYS A 139 -1.76 20.63 -0.42
C LYS A 139 -2.41 19.74 0.64
N PRO A 140 -1.93 19.74 1.90
CA PRO A 140 -2.51 18.95 2.99
C PRO A 140 -4.03 19.06 3.13
N LYS A 141 -4.60 20.26 2.99
CA LYS A 141 -6.06 20.48 3.06
C LYS A 141 -6.84 19.80 1.93
N ASP A 142 -6.24 19.71 0.75
CA ASP A 142 -6.87 19.08 -0.41
C ASP A 142 -6.90 17.55 -0.25
N LEU A 143 -5.93 16.98 0.49
CA LEU A 143 -5.89 15.56 0.84
C LEU A 143 -7.07 15.17 1.75
N THR A 144 -7.44 16.02 2.71
CA THR A 144 -8.47 15.71 3.71
C THR A 144 -9.86 16.23 3.38
N ALA A 145 -10.06 16.85 2.21
CA ALA A 145 -11.38 17.36 1.79
C ALA A 145 -12.47 16.27 1.79
N HIS A 146 -12.10 15.04 1.42
CA HIS A 146 -12.98 13.88 1.29
C HIS A 146 -12.23 12.59 1.57
N ASN A 147 -12.96 11.58 2.06
CA ASN A 147 -12.46 10.20 2.16
C ASN A 147 -12.10 9.68 0.77
N ARG A 148 -11.00 8.92 0.68
CA ARG A 148 -10.47 8.43 -0.60
C ARG A 148 -9.60 7.20 -0.40
N LYS A 149 -9.38 6.44 -1.47
CA LYS A 149 -8.37 5.39 -1.51
C LYS A 149 -7.05 5.99 -1.94
N VAL A 150 -5.98 5.65 -1.24
CA VAL A 150 -4.63 6.18 -1.48
C VAL A 150 -3.60 5.07 -1.49
N VAL A 151 -2.46 5.38 -2.09
CA VAL A 151 -1.20 4.69 -1.87
C VAL A 151 -0.23 5.71 -1.26
N LEU A 152 0.54 5.29 -0.26
CA LEU A 152 1.53 6.12 0.41
C LEU A 152 2.90 5.85 -0.23
N TRP A 153 3.38 6.76 -1.06
CA TRP A 153 4.62 6.60 -1.81
C TRP A 153 5.76 7.36 -1.14
N ASN A 154 6.77 6.65 -0.66
CA ASN A 154 7.96 7.26 -0.07
C ASN A 154 8.81 7.96 -1.14
N ALA A 155 9.07 9.25 -0.94
CA ALA A 155 9.77 10.08 -1.91
C ALA A 155 11.26 9.72 -2.06
N LEU A 156 11.90 9.13 -1.04
CA LEU A 156 13.31 8.76 -1.08
C LEU A 156 13.52 7.40 -1.74
N SER A 157 12.75 6.39 -1.33
CA SER A 157 12.93 5.02 -1.79
C SER A 157 12.25 4.74 -3.13
N GLY A 158 11.20 5.50 -3.46
CA GLY A 158 10.36 5.22 -4.60
C GLY A 158 9.38 4.07 -4.36
N GLN A 159 9.26 3.56 -3.12
CA GLN A 159 8.44 2.42 -2.73
C GLN A 159 7.18 2.87 -1.99
N CYS A 160 6.22 1.96 -1.87
CA CYS A 160 4.91 2.24 -1.30
C CYS A 160 4.74 1.53 0.04
N ALA A 161 3.98 2.14 0.96
CA ALA A 161 3.61 1.50 2.22
C ALA A 161 2.76 0.26 1.93
N ASP A 162 3.22 -0.86 2.46
CA ASP A 162 2.78 -2.19 2.11
C ASP A 162 2.62 -3.05 3.36
N ILE A 163 1.82 -4.11 3.25
CA ILE A 163 1.75 -5.18 4.21
C ILE A 163 2.48 -6.39 3.59
N PRO A 164 3.20 -7.20 4.39
CA PRO A 164 3.82 -8.42 3.94
C PRO A 164 2.89 -9.27 3.07
N TYR A 165 3.38 -9.69 1.90
CA TYR A 165 2.68 -10.52 0.90
C TYR A 165 1.48 -9.83 0.25
N TYR A 166 0.99 -10.31 -0.91
CA TYR A 166 -0.07 -9.65 -1.70
C TYR A 166 -1.51 -9.78 -1.17
N GLY A 167 -1.65 -10.49 -0.05
CA GLY A 167 -2.94 -10.93 0.50
C GLY A 167 -3.55 -9.93 1.49
N PRO A 168 -4.75 -10.22 2.01
CA PRO A 168 -5.18 -9.58 3.25
C PRO A 168 -4.15 -9.87 4.34
N GLY A 169 -3.87 -8.87 5.16
CA GLY A 169 -3.01 -8.98 6.31
C GLY A 169 -3.69 -9.62 7.52
N LYS A 170 -3.18 -9.32 8.71
CA LYS A 170 -3.70 -9.84 9.99
C LYS A 170 -3.25 -8.96 11.15
N LEU A 171 -3.96 -9.05 12.28
CA LEU A 171 -3.59 -8.34 13.50
C LEU A 171 -2.12 -8.57 13.89
N GLY A 172 -1.42 -7.46 14.15
CA GLY A 172 -0.01 -7.41 14.54
C GLY A 172 0.96 -7.67 13.38
N LEU A 173 0.48 -7.80 12.14
CA LEU A 173 1.38 -7.92 10.99
C LEU A 173 2.08 -6.58 10.77
N ALA A 174 3.40 -6.62 10.60
CA ALA A 174 4.20 -5.43 10.40
C ALA A 174 3.81 -4.70 9.12
N ILE A 175 3.97 -3.38 9.10
CA ILE A 175 3.84 -2.57 7.88
C ILE A 175 5.24 -2.24 7.39
N GLU A 176 5.44 -2.32 6.07
CA GLU A 176 6.74 -2.14 5.42
C GLU A 176 6.63 -1.27 4.17
N GLN A 177 7.72 -1.18 3.41
CA GLN A 177 7.69 -0.69 2.05
C GLN A 177 8.00 -1.78 1.01
N PHE A 178 7.36 -1.69 -0.14
CA PHE A 178 7.67 -2.53 -1.28
C PHE A 178 7.47 -1.81 -2.62
N THR A 179 7.82 -2.49 -3.71
CA THR A 179 7.64 -1.94 -5.08
C THR A 179 6.17 -1.60 -5.31
N CYS A 180 5.90 -0.35 -5.70
CA CYS A 180 4.55 0.16 -5.83
C CYS A 180 3.70 -0.61 -6.85
N ASP A 181 2.60 -1.21 -6.39
CA ASP A 181 1.49 -1.67 -7.20
C ASP A 181 0.23 -0.88 -6.82
N THR A 182 -0.14 0.06 -7.69
CA THR A 182 -1.33 0.90 -7.48
C THR A 182 -2.64 0.20 -7.85
N THR A 183 -2.62 -1.06 -8.32
CA THR A 183 -3.82 -1.87 -8.62
C THR A 183 -4.39 -2.49 -7.35
N ASP A 184 -5.55 -3.16 -7.44
CA ASP A 184 -6.14 -3.92 -6.33
C ASP A 184 -5.60 -5.36 -6.25
N ALA A 185 -4.67 -5.73 -7.13
CA ALA A 185 -3.99 -7.02 -7.08
C ALA A 185 -3.17 -7.16 -5.80
N ASP A 186 -2.56 -6.07 -5.35
CA ASP A 186 -1.73 -5.97 -4.15
C ASP A 186 -2.44 -5.28 -2.98
N ASN A 187 -1.86 -5.32 -1.77
CA ASN A 187 -2.39 -4.79 -0.51
C ASN A 187 -1.76 -3.44 -0.10
N GLN A 188 -1.28 -2.66 -1.06
CA GLN A 188 -0.67 -1.33 -0.84
C GLN A 188 -1.68 -0.17 -0.82
N ARG A 189 -2.98 -0.48 -0.95
CA ARG A 189 -4.06 0.52 -1.01
C ARG A 189 -4.72 0.70 0.34
N TRP A 190 -4.88 1.96 0.73
CA TRP A 190 -5.42 2.38 2.03
C TRP A 190 -6.66 3.25 1.84
N ASN A 191 -7.76 2.90 2.52
CA ASN A 191 -8.89 3.81 2.73
C ASN A 191 -8.47 4.88 3.74
N MET A 192 -8.25 6.10 3.25
CA MET A 192 -8.01 7.27 4.09
C MET A 192 -9.34 7.93 4.45
N THR A 193 -9.64 7.96 5.74
CA THR A 193 -10.88 8.54 6.27
C THR A 193 -10.57 9.66 7.26
N VAL A 194 -11.30 10.77 7.17
CA VAL A 194 -11.21 11.85 8.16
C VAL A 194 -12.03 11.47 9.38
N GLN A 195 -11.36 11.30 10.52
CA GLN A 195 -12.00 10.94 11.79
C GLN A 195 -12.36 12.18 12.61
N VAL A 196 -11.45 13.16 12.67
CA VAL A 196 -11.65 14.39 13.44
C VAL A 196 -11.27 15.60 12.60
N ARG A 197 -12.24 16.45 12.26
CA ARG A 197 -11.97 17.69 11.52
C ARG A 197 -11.36 18.75 12.43
N GLY A 198 -10.25 19.34 12.00
CA GLY A 198 -9.55 20.40 12.74
C GLY A 198 -8.98 20.03 14.11
N GLY A 199 -8.94 18.73 14.47
CA GLY A 199 -8.45 18.27 15.78
C GLY A 199 -6.92 18.29 15.93
N GLY A 200 -6.19 18.36 14.83
CA GLY A 200 -4.72 18.35 14.85
C GLY A 200 -4.08 19.74 14.92
N PRO A 201 -2.74 19.79 15.08
CA PRO A 201 -1.98 21.03 15.16
C PRO A 201 -2.26 22.00 14.00
N GLY A 202 -2.47 23.28 14.33
CA GLY A 202 -2.79 24.30 13.33
C GLY A 202 -4.17 24.12 12.66
N GLY A 203 -5.07 23.35 13.28
CA GLY A 203 -6.40 23.04 12.74
C GLY A 203 -6.35 22.04 11.59
N SER A 204 -5.34 21.16 11.55
CA SER A 204 -5.28 20.07 10.57
C SER A 204 -6.33 19.00 10.90
N ASP A 205 -6.89 18.36 9.87
CA ASP A 205 -7.75 17.20 10.07
C ASP A 205 -6.92 15.98 10.50
N LEU A 206 -7.51 15.16 11.37
CA LEU A 206 -6.97 13.86 11.76
C LEU A 206 -7.61 12.78 10.89
N VAL A 207 -6.77 11.97 10.27
CA VAL A 207 -7.16 10.88 9.39
C VAL A 207 -6.74 9.53 9.96
N GLN A 208 -7.40 8.48 9.49
CA GLN A 208 -7.03 7.10 9.73
C GLN A 208 -6.85 6.39 8.38
N PHE A 209 -5.93 5.43 8.32
CA PHE A 209 -5.67 4.62 7.14
C PHE A 209 -6.04 3.17 7.44
N ALA A 210 -7.07 2.65 6.77
CA ALA A 210 -7.45 1.25 6.83
C ALA A 210 -7.04 0.55 5.53
N ASN A 211 -6.38 -0.60 5.61
CA ASN A 211 -6.04 -1.36 4.42
C ASN A 211 -7.31 -1.78 3.66
N THR A 212 -7.26 -1.71 2.33
CA THR A 212 -8.44 -1.99 1.52
C THR A 212 -8.80 -3.48 1.41
N LYS A 213 -7.87 -4.41 1.72
CA LYS A 213 -8.12 -5.85 1.63
C LYS A 213 -8.70 -6.48 2.89
N ASP A 214 -8.23 -6.05 4.06
CA ASP A 214 -8.64 -6.62 5.36
C ASP A 214 -9.38 -5.63 6.27
N GLY A 215 -9.30 -4.32 5.98
CA GLY A 215 -9.93 -3.28 6.79
C GLY A 215 -9.20 -2.97 8.11
N LEU A 216 -8.00 -3.49 8.33
CA LEU A 216 -7.16 -3.19 9.49
C LEU A 216 -6.43 -1.86 9.30
N CYS A 217 -6.18 -1.19 10.42
CA CYS A 217 -5.60 0.14 10.42
C CYS A 217 -4.09 0.13 10.64
N ILE A 218 -3.44 1.14 10.05
CA ILE A 218 -2.07 1.52 10.38
C ILE A 218 -2.03 1.94 11.85
N ASP A 219 -1.36 1.14 12.68
CA ASP A 219 -1.34 1.27 14.13
C ASP A 219 0.09 1.21 14.69
N LEU A 220 0.29 1.73 15.89
CA LEU A 220 1.46 1.45 16.71
C LEU A 220 1.06 0.50 17.85
N PRO A 221 1.99 -0.32 18.36
CA PRO A 221 1.72 -1.20 19.49
C PRO A 221 1.15 -0.44 20.68
N GLU A 222 0.25 -1.10 21.41
CA GLU A 222 -0.42 -0.57 22.60
C GLU A 222 -1.23 0.71 22.30
N ARG A 223 -2.07 1.14 23.25
CA ARG A 223 -2.82 2.39 23.06
C ARG A 223 -1.99 3.59 23.47
N GLY A 224 -2.18 4.70 22.75
CA GLY A 224 -1.60 5.98 23.10
C GLY A 224 -0.17 6.17 22.58
N PRO A 225 0.53 7.23 23.02
CA PRO A 225 1.78 7.67 22.40
C PRO A 225 2.89 6.61 22.47
N GLN A 226 3.62 6.44 21.38
CA GLN A 226 4.80 5.57 21.30
C GLN A 226 6.09 6.37 21.02
N PRO A 227 7.26 5.88 21.48
CA PRO A 227 8.54 6.53 21.21
C PRO A 227 8.94 6.38 19.74
N GLY A 228 9.92 7.19 19.31
CA GLY A 228 10.52 7.03 17.99
C GLY A 228 11.26 5.70 17.87
N GLY A 229 11.22 5.09 16.68
CA GLY A 229 11.73 3.75 16.40
C GLY A 229 10.71 2.64 16.67
N THR A 230 9.48 2.97 17.07
CA THR A 230 8.42 1.97 17.19
C THR A 230 7.88 1.58 15.81
N ASP A 231 7.96 0.30 15.49
CA ASP A 231 7.43 -0.30 14.26
C ASP A 231 5.91 -0.16 14.16
N LEU A 232 5.42 0.06 12.94
CA LEU A 232 3.99 0.03 12.65
C LEU A 232 3.51 -1.40 12.40
N SER A 233 2.26 -1.65 12.79
CA SER A 233 1.58 -2.91 12.52
C SER A 233 0.10 -2.69 12.25
N GLU A 234 -0.56 -3.73 11.75
CA GLU A 234 -2.00 -3.72 11.54
C GLU A 234 -2.78 -4.02 12.82
N ALA A 235 -3.86 -3.27 13.05
CA ALA A 235 -4.77 -3.52 14.16
C ALA A 235 -6.23 -3.18 13.82
N ASN A 236 -7.14 -3.51 14.74
CA ASN A 236 -8.53 -3.08 14.61
C ASN A 236 -8.63 -1.56 14.68
N CYS A 237 -9.32 -0.96 13.70
CA CYS A 237 -9.54 0.47 13.66
C CYS A 237 -10.36 0.97 14.86
N THR A 238 -9.82 1.90 15.64
CA THR A 238 -10.52 2.52 16.77
C THR A 238 -11.03 3.93 16.45
N GLY A 239 -10.23 4.72 15.71
CA GLY A 239 -10.61 6.05 15.22
C GLY A 239 -10.70 7.11 16.32
N THR A 240 -10.10 6.89 17.48
CA THR A 240 -10.18 7.81 18.63
C THR A 240 -8.86 8.52 18.90
N GLU A 241 -8.93 9.74 19.44
CA GLU A 241 -7.75 10.52 19.86
C GLU A 241 -7.03 9.93 21.09
N ALA A 242 -7.66 9.02 21.83
CA ALA A 242 -7.03 8.28 22.92
C ALA A 242 -6.11 7.14 22.41
N ASP A 243 -6.21 6.82 21.12
CA ASP A 243 -5.38 5.83 20.45
C ASP A 243 -4.31 6.51 19.58
N ASN A 244 -3.41 5.72 19.02
CA ASN A 244 -2.32 6.21 18.17
C ASN A 244 -2.53 5.93 16.67
N GLN A 245 -3.75 5.58 16.26
CA GLN A 245 -4.10 5.32 14.87
C GLN A 245 -4.48 6.57 14.06
N LEU A 246 -4.46 7.75 14.69
CA LEU A 246 -4.78 9.02 14.03
C LEU A 246 -3.51 9.72 13.54
N TRP A 247 -3.59 10.17 12.29
CA TRP A 247 -2.48 10.79 11.56
C TRP A 247 -2.90 12.15 11.00
N TRP A 248 -1.95 13.04 10.78
CA TRP A 248 -2.21 14.33 10.14
C TRP A 248 -1.08 14.72 9.20
N PHE A 249 -1.38 15.62 8.26
CA PHE A 249 -0.44 16.01 7.22
C PHE A 249 0.16 17.39 7.47
N ALA A 250 1.48 17.47 7.40
CA ALA A 250 2.20 18.74 7.30
C ALA A 250 2.90 18.81 5.93
N SER A 251 2.92 19.99 5.30
CA SER A 251 3.67 20.19 4.06
C SER A 251 5.17 20.00 4.33
N ALA A 252 5.84 19.15 3.54
CA ALA A 252 7.28 18.95 3.59
C ALA A 252 8.01 19.63 2.41
N GLY A 253 7.28 20.42 1.61
CA GLY A 253 7.80 21.05 0.39
C GLY A 253 7.81 20.10 -0.81
N ASP A 254 8.08 20.64 -2.00
CA ASP A 254 8.22 19.93 -3.29
C ASP A 254 7.10 18.90 -3.58
N GLY A 255 5.86 19.22 -3.18
CA GLY A 255 4.69 18.33 -3.39
C GLY A 255 4.60 17.13 -2.46
N THR A 256 5.53 16.97 -1.51
CA THR A 256 5.50 15.91 -0.50
C THR A 256 4.91 16.40 0.82
N VAL A 257 4.48 15.46 1.64
CA VAL A 257 4.02 15.67 3.00
C VAL A 257 4.81 14.86 4.01
N TRP A 258 4.82 15.34 5.23
CA TRP A 258 5.04 14.53 6.42
C TRP A 258 3.69 13.96 6.87
N ILE A 259 3.64 12.65 7.07
CA ILE A 259 2.50 11.96 7.67
C ILE A 259 2.83 11.78 9.15
N ARG A 260 2.15 12.52 10.03
CA ARG A 260 2.53 12.65 11.44
C ARG A 260 1.53 11.93 12.35
N ASN A 261 2.04 11.12 13.26
CA ASN A 261 1.23 10.46 14.26
C ASN A 261 0.71 11.48 15.29
N TYR A 262 -0.60 11.55 15.50
CA TYR A 262 -1.18 12.55 16.38
C TYR A 262 -0.76 12.35 17.84
N ALA A 263 -0.90 11.12 18.36
CA ALA A 263 -0.61 10.81 19.75
C ALA A 263 0.89 10.87 20.08
N SER A 264 1.73 10.36 19.17
CA SER A 264 3.16 10.10 19.44
C SER A 264 4.05 11.32 19.23
N ASN A 265 3.72 12.44 19.89
CA ASN A 265 4.46 13.71 19.82
C ASN A 265 4.69 14.22 18.37
N HIS A 266 3.72 13.97 17.49
CA HIS A 266 3.75 14.40 16.09
C HIS A 266 4.96 13.90 15.29
N GLN A 267 5.48 12.72 15.66
CA GLN A 267 6.53 12.02 14.91
C GLN A 267 6.03 11.56 13.53
N CYS A 268 6.95 11.45 12.58
CA CYS A 268 6.66 11.15 11.20
C CYS A 268 6.71 9.65 10.90
N LEU A 269 5.82 9.18 10.03
CA LEU A 269 5.95 7.90 9.34
C LEU A 269 7.28 7.86 8.60
N ARG A 270 8.05 6.80 8.80
CA ARG A 270 9.44 6.69 8.37
C ARG A 270 9.74 5.27 7.89
N VAL A 271 10.69 5.14 6.97
CA VAL A 271 11.26 3.84 6.57
C VAL A 271 12.40 3.48 7.51
N GLU A 272 12.34 2.33 8.16
CA GLU A 272 13.35 1.84 9.11
C GLU A 272 14.67 1.44 8.41
N GLY A 273 15.72 1.16 9.20
CA GLY A 273 16.97 0.57 8.71
C GLY A 273 17.99 1.54 8.12
N SER A 274 19.21 1.07 7.84
CA SER A 274 20.27 1.89 7.25
C SER A 274 20.12 2.07 5.73
N ASP A 275 19.61 1.03 5.05
CA ASP A 275 19.25 1.09 3.64
C ASP A 275 17.77 1.43 3.46
N LYS A 276 17.49 2.73 3.30
CA LYS A 276 16.13 3.25 3.11
C LYS A 276 15.50 2.81 1.79
N LYS A 277 16.24 2.17 0.89
CA LYS A 277 15.75 1.67 -0.40
C LYS A 277 15.58 0.16 -0.42
N ALA A 278 15.91 -0.53 0.67
CA ALA A 278 15.69 -1.95 0.79
C ALA A 278 14.19 -2.25 0.61
N ALA A 279 13.88 -3.21 -0.24
CA ALA A 279 12.56 -3.80 -0.30
C ALA A 279 12.27 -4.50 1.03
N ALA A 280 11.01 -4.49 1.47
CA ALA A 280 10.57 -5.05 2.75
C ALA A 280 11.23 -4.41 3.98
N ALA A 281 11.74 -3.18 3.86
CA ALA A 281 12.14 -2.39 5.03
C ALA A 281 10.87 -2.00 5.79
N ARG A 282 10.86 -2.25 7.11
CA ARG A 282 9.73 -1.90 7.97
C ARG A 282 9.48 -0.40 7.99
N LEU A 283 8.25 -0.02 8.32
CA LEU A 283 7.93 1.36 8.64
C LEU A 283 7.88 1.53 10.16
N ASP A 284 8.45 2.62 10.63
CA ASP A 284 8.44 3.06 12.02
C ASP A 284 8.00 4.53 12.14
N ILE A 285 7.93 5.06 13.35
CA ILE A 285 7.81 6.51 13.58
C ILE A 285 9.14 7.12 13.98
N GLY A 286 9.40 8.36 13.57
CA GLY A 286 10.64 9.05 13.93
C GLY A 286 10.59 10.57 13.81
N THR A 287 11.76 11.19 13.99
CA THR A 287 11.90 12.63 13.76
C THR A 287 11.67 12.95 12.29
N CYS A 288 10.83 13.95 12.02
CA CYS A 288 10.58 14.44 10.67
C CYS A 288 11.82 15.16 10.13
N ALA A 289 12.34 14.77 8.95
CA ALA A 289 13.39 15.53 8.28
C ALA A 289 13.08 15.83 6.81
N ALA A 290 13.87 16.74 6.24
CA ALA A 290 13.55 17.40 4.97
C ALA A 290 14.03 16.66 3.72
N LYS A 291 14.91 15.66 3.84
CA LYS A 291 15.55 14.97 2.70
C LYS A 291 15.72 13.46 2.93
N ASP A 292 14.88 12.88 3.77
CA ASP A 292 15.06 11.52 4.26
C ASP A 292 13.87 10.62 3.89
N ASP A 293 13.79 9.52 4.61
CA ASP A 293 12.79 8.46 4.63
C ASP A 293 11.43 8.89 5.20
N THR A 294 11.23 10.15 5.59
CA THR A 294 9.97 10.64 6.19
C THR A 294 9.06 11.43 5.25
N ARG A 295 9.47 11.63 4.00
CA ARG A 295 8.69 12.39 3.00
C ARG A 295 7.87 11.46 2.13
N TRP A 296 6.58 11.74 2.02
CA TRP A 296 5.62 10.90 1.31
C TRP A 296 4.83 11.70 0.29
N LEU A 297 4.48 11.05 -0.82
CA LEU A 297 3.38 11.47 -1.69
C LEU A 297 2.16 10.62 -1.33
N VAL A 298 1.01 11.28 -1.21
CA VAL A 298 -0.27 10.60 -0.98
C VAL A 298 -0.99 10.55 -2.32
N VAL A 299 -0.90 9.42 -3.01
CA VAL A 299 -1.42 9.28 -4.37
C VAL A 299 -2.83 8.72 -4.32
N THR A 300 -3.80 9.46 -4.84
CA THR A 300 -5.19 8.98 -4.91
C THR A 300 -5.32 7.91 -5.99
N VAL A 301 -5.98 6.79 -5.66
CA VAL A 301 -6.28 5.69 -6.58
C VAL A 301 -7.78 5.50 -6.75
N LYS A 302 -8.18 4.92 -7.88
CA LYS A 302 -9.58 4.61 -8.20
C LYS A 302 -10.00 3.26 -7.63
#